data_AF-A0A7V1Q0Y6-F1
#
_entry.id   AF-A0A7V1Q0Y6-F1
#
_cell.length_a   1.000
_cell.length_b   1.000
_cell.length_c   1.000
_cell.angle_alpha   90.00
_cell.angle_beta   90.00
_cell.angle_gamma   90.00
#
_symmetry.space_group_name_H-M   'P 1'
#
loop_
_entity.id
_entity.type
_entity.pdbx_description
1 polymer ?
#
loop_
_entity_poly.entity_id
_entity_poly.type
_entity_poly.pdbx_seq_one_letter_code
_entity_poly.pdbx_strand_id
1 'polypeptide(L)'
;MKRIHALVMGSMLWCSPAPAQPQLVPLGDLPGGPFLSVGSALSGNGLVAVGHSQGSIGLGTSEAFRWTAETGMTGLGRPMNGSSSAANISSNGQYIVGDNITADGIAGIVWAPDGRILTIPDIPGGRDVTKTADVSNTGVVVGSSQYAEGTLGPLSEAFRWTEEGGLQRLGFLNEGDINSTAFAISADGSVIAGRGTSGNWIWTEENGMQATVGNEFFAASLSEDGQSIVGIVTERIDGRFVSSPAMWSEATGQVKLDTSDLPNEQSGLVPRDASFDAEVIFGMLFAQSYSEPYVWFDHGQNGMLFNEYLLGLGLDVEELGYHMIEVSGISDDGTRFLVETFNPNNDREAVLIIVPTPASLALPGLTVLALGRRRRGT
;
A
#
# COMPACT_ATOMS: atom_id res chain seq x y z
N MET A 1 9.92 72.81 21.88
CA MET A 1 10.86 71.72 21.56
C MET A 1 10.11 70.40 21.73
N LYS A 2 9.71 69.76 20.62
CA LYS A 2 9.01 68.47 20.62
C LYS A 2 10.02 67.34 20.80
N ARG A 3 9.88 66.52 21.84
CA ARG A 3 10.65 65.27 22.01
C ARG A 3 9.94 64.15 21.26
N ILE A 4 10.60 63.61 20.25
CA ILE A 4 10.18 62.42 19.50
C ILE A 4 10.56 61.20 20.35
N HIS A 5 9.57 60.39 20.74
CA HIS A 5 9.82 59.06 21.28
C HIS A 5 9.93 58.11 20.09
N ALA A 6 11.14 57.56 19.88
CA ALA A 6 11.36 56.48 18.92
C ALA A 6 10.80 55.19 19.52
N LEU A 7 9.76 54.64 18.88
CA LEU A 7 9.26 53.30 19.15
C LEU A 7 10.20 52.31 18.46
N VAL A 8 11.01 51.59 19.23
CA VAL A 8 11.76 50.44 18.73
C VAL A 8 10.77 49.28 18.60
N MET A 9 10.26 49.05 17.40
CA MET A 9 9.62 47.78 17.07
C MET A 9 10.70 46.72 16.94
N GLY A 10 10.87 45.92 17.99
CA GLY A 10 11.62 44.67 17.90
C GLY A 10 10.84 43.68 17.05
N SER A 11 11.32 43.42 15.84
CA SER A 11 10.87 42.28 15.04
C SER A 11 11.27 40.99 15.76
N MET A 12 10.31 40.38 16.46
CA MET A 12 10.43 38.98 16.86
C MET A 12 10.38 38.16 15.57
N LEU A 13 11.54 37.75 15.09
CA LEU A 13 11.64 36.66 14.11
C LEU A 13 11.02 35.43 14.78
N TRP A 14 9.83 35.05 14.34
CA TRP A 14 9.32 33.71 14.57
C TRP A 14 10.30 32.76 13.89
N CYS A 15 11.14 32.12 14.70
CA CYS A 15 11.85 30.93 14.28
C CYS A 15 10.80 29.82 14.23
N SER A 16 10.21 29.57 13.06
CA SER A 16 9.49 28.31 12.85
C SER A 16 10.46 27.17 13.20
N PRO A 17 10.04 26.15 13.96
CA PRO A 17 10.90 24.99 14.15
C PRO A 17 11.28 24.47 12.76
N ALA A 18 12.56 24.17 12.55
CA ALA A 18 13.01 23.54 11.32
C ALA A 18 12.11 22.33 11.03
N PRO A 19 11.73 22.07 9.77
CA PRO A 19 10.99 20.85 9.45
C PRO A 19 11.76 19.67 10.02
N ALA A 20 11.05 18.75 10.67
CA ALA A 20 11.66 17.54 11.19
C ALA A 20 12.41 16.85 10.06
N GLN A 21 13.70 16.57 10.25
CA GLN A 21 14.49 15.88 9.23
C GLN A 21 13.85 14.52 8.92
N PRO A 22 13.86 14.09 7.64
CA PRO A 22 13.40 12.75 7.31
C PRO A 22 14.18 11.68 8.09
N GLN A 23 13.52 10.58 8.40
CA GLN A 23 14.09 9.48 9.20
C GLN A 23 13.89 8.15 8.48
N LEU A 24 14.90 7.28 8.58
CA LEU A 24 14.81 5.86 8.23
C LEU A 24 14.87 5.07 9.53
N VAL A 25 13.83 4.29 9.81
CA VAL A 25 13.70 3.46 11.01
C VAL A 25 13.68 1.99 10.59
N PRO A 26 14.75 1.23 10.82
CA PRO A 26 14.76 -0.21 10.51
C PRO A 26 13.78 -0.96 11.41
N LEU A 27 12.99 -1.89 10.86
CA LEU A 27 12.02 -2.66 11.64
C LEU A 27 12.69 -3.80 12.42
N GLY A 28 13.87 -4.27 11.98
CA GLY A 28 14.50 -5.49 12.48
C GLY A 28 13.80 -6.75 11.99
N ASP A 29 13.99 -7.86 12.70
CA ASP A 29 13.46 -9.18 12.42
C ASP A 29 12.82 -9.84 13.65
N LEU A 30 12.07 -10.93 13.43
CA LEU A 30 11.67 -11.83 14.52
C LEU A 30 12.86 -12.70 14.94
N PRO A 31 13.13 -12.85 16.25
CA PRO A 31 14.27 -13.62 16.71
C PRO A 31 14.13 -15.12 16.43
N GLY A 32 15.28 -15.74 16.14
CA GLY A 32 15.48 -17.19 16.09
C GLY A 32 15.38 -17.82 14.69
N GLY A 33 15.10 -17.03 13.65
CA GLY A 33 15.30 -17.40 12.25
C GLY A 33 16.50 -16.66 11.62
N PRO A 34 16.76 -16.87 10.32
CA PRO A 34 17.54 -15.95 9.51
C PRO A 34 16.93 -14.55 9.51
N PHE A 35 17.77 -13.52 9.43
CA PHE A 35 17.30 -12.14 9.38
C PHE A 35 16.46 -11.92 8.11
N LEU A 36 15.19 -11.59 8.31
CA LEU A 36 14.27 -11.26 7.23
C LEU A 36 13.11 -10.46 7.80
N SER A 37 12.81 -9.31 7.22
CA SER A 37 11.49 -8.70 7.37
C SER A 37 10.97 -8.18 6.05
N VAL A 38 9.71 -8.52 5.78
CA VAL A 38 8.95 -8.09 4.61
C VAL A 38 7.71 -7.38 5.12
N GLY A 39 7.63 -6.07 4.88
CA GLY A 39 6.48 -5.26 5.24
C GLY A 39 5.39 -5.34 4.19
N SER A 40 4.14 -5.47 4.60
CA SER A 40 2.99 -5.63 3.68
C SER A 40 1.98 -4.50 3.77
N ALA A 41 1.78 -3.89 4.95
CA ALA A 41 0.86 -2.78 5.11
C ALA A 41 1.17 -1.94 6.36
N LEU A 42 0.58 -0.75 6.39
CA LEU A 42 0.74 0.25 7.44
C LEU A 42 -0.64 0.72 7.92
N SER A 43 -0.83 0.94 9.22
CA SER A 43 -2.05 1.58 9.73
C SER A 43 -2.14 3.03 9.24
N GLY A 44 -3.34 3.61 9.22
CA GLY A 44 -3.57 4.94 8.66
C GLY A 44 -2.76 6.06 9.33
N ASN A 45 -2.56 5.99 10.64
CA ASN A 45 -1.65 6.91 11.36
C ASN A 45 -0.14 6.61 11.20
N GLY A 46 0.21 5.55 10.48
CA GLY A 46 1.57 5.10 10.22
C GLY A 46 2.35 4.56 11.42
N LEU A 47 1.69 4.19 12.51
CA LEU A 47 2.34 3.75 13.75
C LEU A 47 2.42 2.23 13.91
N VAL A 48 1.66 1.48 13.13
CA VAL A 48 1.67 0.01 13.15
C VAL A 48 1.99 -0.49 11.75
N ALA A 49 3.08 -1.24 11.63
CA ALA A 49 3.44 -1.94 10.39
C ALA A 49 3.21 -3.44 10.56
N VAL A 50 2.75 -4.10 9.51
CA VAL A 50 2.52 -5.55 9.49
C VAL A 50 3.19 -6.18 8.29
N GLY A 51 3.39 -7.49 8.36
CA GLY A 51 3.97 -8.26 7.27
C GLY A 51 4.38 -9.64 7.75
N HIS A 52 5.51 -10.15 7.26
CA HIS A 52 6.06 -11.42 7.72
C HIS A 52 7.58 -11.40 7.88
N SER A 53 8.06 -12.26 8.77
CA SER A 53 9.47 -12.49 9.10
C SER A 53 9.73 -13.99 9.18
N GLN A 54 11.00 -14.42 9.22
CA GLN A 54 11.33 -15.80 9.56
C GLN A 54 11.45 -15.97 11.07
N GLY A 55 10.60 -16.81 11.66
CA GLY A 55 10.60 -17.10 13.10
C GLY A 55 11.45 -18.32 13.48
N SER A 56 11.52 -18.59 14.78
CA SER A 56 12.37 -19.65 15.37
C SER A 56 11.94 -21.10 15.14
N ILE A 57 10.75 -21.35 14.59
CA ILE A 57 10.16 -22.69 14.48
C ILE A 57 10.09 -23.13 13.02
N GLY A 58 10.88 -24.12 12.63
CA GLY A 58 10.86 -24.69 11.27
C GLY A 58 11.59 -23.84 10.23
N LEU A 59 12.75 -24.30 9.79
CA LEU A 59 13.53 -23.64 8.75
C LEU A 59 12.69 -23.41 7.49
N GLY A 60 12.65 -22.17 6.98
CA GLY A 60 11.98 -21.81 5.73
C GLY A 60 10.49 -21.51 5.83
N THR A 61 9.97 -21.21 7.02
CA THR A 61 8.56 -20.86 7.21
C THR A 61 8.40 -19.48 7.84
N SER A 62 7.46 -18.71 7.30
CA SER A 62 7.22 -17.33 7.72
C SER A 62 6.25 -17.26 8.90
N GLU A 63 6.44 -16.23 9.71
CA GLU A 63 5.52 -15.81 10.76
C GLU A 63 5.08 -14.38 10.52
N ALA A 64 3.76 -14.16 10.55
CA ALA A 64 3.19 -12.83 10.50
C ALA A 64 3.69 -12.00 11.69
N PHE A 65 4.00 -10.73 11.46
CA PHE A 65 4.41 -9.82 12.54
C PHE A 65 3.53 -8.58 12.62
N ARG A 66 3.56 -7.97 13.79
CA ARG A 66 3.15 -6.60 14.05
C ARG A 66 4.33 -5.83 14.64
N TRP A 67 4.63 -4.67 14.10
CA TRP A 67 5.69 -3.79 14.57
C TRP A 67 5.13 -2.47 15.06
N THR A 68 5.68 -1.97 16.17
CA THR A 68 5.51 -0.58 16.63
C THR A 68 6.85 -0.05 17.14
N ALA A 69 7.00 1.27 17.18
CA ALA A 69 8.20 1.89 17.75
C ALA A 69 8.41 1.57 19.24
N GLU A 70 7.33 1.29 19.99
CA GLU A 70 7.39 0.98 21.42
C GLU A 70 7.86 -0.45 21.68
N THR A 71 7.35 -1.42 20.91
CA THR A 71 7.56 -2.85 21.17
C THR A 71 8.57 -3.51 20.24
N GLY A 72 8.95 -2.85 19.14
CA GLY A 72 9.61 -3.50 18.02
C GLY A 72 8.73 -4.56 17.37
N MET A 73 9.36 -5.49 16.66
CA MET A 73 8.67 -6.58 15.95
C MET A 73 8.16 -7.65 16.92
N THR A 74 6.86 -7.92 16.89
CA THR A 74 6.21 -8.98 17.67
C THR A 74 5.55 -9.98 16.72
N GLY A 75 5.77 -11.28 16.96
CA GLY A 75 5.14 -12.35 16.18
C GLY A 75 3.65 -12.45 16.49
N LEU A 76 2.84 -12.61 15.45
CA LEU A 76 1.39 -12.82 15.54
C LEU A 76 1.02 -14.31 15.59
N GLY A 77 2.01 -15.20 15.65
CA GLY A 77 1.79 -16.63 15.75
C GLY A 77 1.54 -17.32 14.41
N ARG A 78 1.45 -18.65 14.49
CA ARG A 78 1.45 -19.56 13.34
C ARG A 78 0.30 -20.56 13.48
N PRO A 79 -0.93 -20.14 13.15
CA PRO A 79 -2.10 -20.99 13.29
C PRO A 79 -1.90 -22.32 12.56
N MET A 80 -2.34 -23.42 13.17
CA MET A 80 -2.28 -24.75 12.55
C MET A 80 -0.85 -25.19 12.15
N ASN A 81 0.20 -24.65 12.79
CA ASN A 81 1.60 -24.83 12.42
C ASN A 81 1.94 -24.41 10.98
N GLY A 82 1.10 -23.56 10.38
CA GLY A 82 1.30 -23.04 9.03
C GLY A 82 2.35 -21.93 8.96
N SER A 83 2.67 -21.55 7.73
CA SER A 83 3.37 -20.30 7.45
C SER A 83 2.35 -19.17 7.43
N SER A 84 2.47 -18.21 8.34
CA SER A 84 1.55 -17.06 8.42
C SER A 84 2.17 -15.82 7.79
N SER A 85 1.33 -14.99 7.17
CA SER A 85 1.69 -13.66 6.69
C SER A 85 0.54 -12.71 6.94
N ALA A 86 0.81 -11.55 7.54
CA ALA A 86 -0.16 -10.46 7.55
C ALA A 86 -0.18 -9.82 6.15
N ALA A 87 -1.36 -9.64 5.58
CA ALA A 87 -1.56 -9.03 4.28
C ALA A 87 -1.94 -7.55 4.43
N ASN A 88 -2.79 -7.22 5.40
CA ASN A 88 -3.27 -5.85 5.59
C ASN A 88 -3.65 -5.57 7.06
N ILE A 89 -3.82 -4.30 7.40
CA ILE A 89 -4.21 -3.79 8.71
C ILE A 89 -5.24 -2.68 8.56
N SER A 90 -6.26 -2.67 9.43
CA SER A 90 -7.24 -1.60 9.45
C SER A 90 -6.58 -0.26 9.79
N SER A 91 -7.13 0.84 9.29
CA SER A 91 -6.52 2.16 9.44
C SER A 91 -6.39 2.63 10.89
N ASN A 92 -7.32 2.21 11.76
CA ASN A 92 -7.24 2.42 13.20
C ASN A 92 -6.17 1.55 13.91
N GLY A 93 -5.49 0.67 13.18
CA GLY A 93 -4.41 -0.20 13.63
C GLY A 93 -4.84 -1.38 14.52
N GLN A 94 -6.12 -1.73 14.55
CA GLN A 94 -6.68 -2.71 15.49
C GLN A 94 -6.85 -4.11 14.92
N TYR A 95 -7.33 -4.23 13.68
CA TYR A 95 -7.54 -5.52 13.02
C TYR A 95 -6.44 -5.76 12.01
N ILE A 96 -5.84 -6.95 12.04
CA ILE A 96 -4.87 -7.39 11.03
C ILE A 96 -5.47 -8.60 10.33
N VAL A 97 -5.36 -8.65 9.02
CA VAL A 97 -5.78 -9.81 8.22
C VAL A 97 -4.61 -10.35 7.42
N GLY A 98 -4.69 -11.61 7.06
CA GLY A 98 -3.68 -12.25 6.25
C GLY A 98 -3.98 -13.72 6.02
N ASP A 99 -2.97 -14.44 5.56
CA ASP A 99 -3.11 -15.81 5.13
C ASP A 99 -2.25 -16.73 6.00
N ASN A 100 -2.72 -17.97 6.18
CA ASN A 100 -1.96 -19.05 6.78
C ASN A 100 -1.92 -20.26 5.84
N ILE A 101 -0.71 -20.61 5.41
CA ILE A 101 -0.45 -21.67 4.44
C ILE A 101 -0.07 -22.95 5.19
N THR A 102 -0.80 -24.03 4.94
CA THR A 102 -0.51 -25.38 5.45
C THR A 102 -0.34 -26.36 4.29
N ALA A 103 -0.08 -27.63 4.59
CA ALA A 103 -0.07 -28.69 3.58
C ALA A 103 -1.47 -28.94 2.97
N ASP A 104 -2.53 -28.57 3.70
CA ASP A 104 -3.91 -28.84 3.33
C ASP A 104 -4.53 -27.69 2.52
N GLY A 105 -4.00 -26.46 2.65
CA GLY A 105 -4.55 -25.31 1.94
C GLY A 105 -4.05 -23.95 2.42
N ILE A 106 -4.78 -22.91 2.04
CA ILE A 106 -4.56 -21.53 2.48
C ILE A 106 -5.82 -21.08 3.21
N ALA A 107 -5.69 -20.68 4.47
CA ALA A 107 -6.78 -20.14 5.26
C ALA A 107 -6.61 -18.65 5.47
N GLY A 108 -7.70 -17.90 5.31
CA GLY A 108 -7.75 -16.50 5.72
C GLY A 108 -7.76 -16.39 7.24
N ILE A 109 -6.97 -15.48 7.80
CA ILE A 109 -6.78 -15.28 9.23
C ILE A 109 -7.11 -13.84 9.59
N VAL A 110 -7.73 -13.66 10.75
CA VAL A 110 -7.94 -12.37 11.39
C VAL A 110 -7.26 -12.39 12.76
N TRP A 111 -6.33 -11.46 12.98
CA TRP A 111 -5.81 -11.15 14.31
C TRP A 111 -6.63 -10.00 14.88
N ALA A 112 -7.48 -10.33 15.85
CA ALA A 112 -8.40 -9.39 16.49
C ALA A 112 -7.71 -8.61 17.62
N PRO A 113 -8.20 -7.39 17.96
CA PRO A 113 -7.59 -6.53 18.98
C PRO A 113 -7.63 -7.12 20.39
N ASP A 114 -8.49 -8.09 20.65
CA ASP A 114 -8.57 -8.83 21.92
C ASP A 114 -7.57 -10.00 22.01
N GLY A 115 -6.70 -10.15 21.00
CA GLY A 115 -5.66 -11.19 20.93
C GLY A 115 -6.14 -12.52 20.37
N ARG A 116 -7.41 -12.65 19.96
CA ARG A 116 -7.89 -13.85 19.28
C ARG A 116 -7.35 -13.92 17.87
N ILE A 117 -7.11 -15.16 17.43
CA ILE A 117 -6.82 -15.48 16.04
C ILE A 117 -8.01 -16.25 15.49
N LEU A 118 -8.70 -15.66 14.52
CA LEU A 118 -9.89 -16.23 13.90
C LEU A 118 -9.54 -16.74 12.51
N THR A 119 -10.09 -17.90 12.16
CA THR A 119 -9.96 -18.46 10.82
C THR A 119 -11.23 -18.21 10.03
N ILE A 120 -11.09 -17.66 8.83
CA ILE A 120 -12.20 -17.47 7.90
C ILE A 120 -12.47 -18.81 7.20
N PRO A 121 -13.71 -19.33 7.25
CA PRO A 121 -14.06 -20.58 6.58
C PRO A 121 -13.95 -20.43 5.05
N ASP A 122 -13.92 -21.56 4.35
CA ASP A 122 -13.95 -21.63 2.89
C ASP A 122 -15.38 -21.56 2.33
N ILE A 123 -15.49 -21.23 1.04
CA ILE A 123 -16.74 -21.44 0.28
C ILE A 123 -16.87 -22.94 -0.02
N PRO A 124 -17.95 -23.61 0.42
CA PRO A 124 -18.12 -25.04 0.21
C PRO A 124 -18.06 -25.45 -1.27
N GLY A 125 -17.41 -26.58 -1.51
CA GLY A 125 -17.29 -27.20 -2.84
C GLY A 125 -15.99 -26.86 -3.56
N GLY A 126 -15.24 -25.85 -3.11
CA GLY A 126 -13.90 -25.52 -3.62
C GLY A 126 -12.78 -26.38 -3.02
N ARG A 127 -11.54 -25.98 -3.31
CA ARG A 127 -10.39 -26.36 -2.47
C ARG A 127 -10.33 -25.41 -1.27
N ASP A 128 -9.67 -25.84 -0.21
CA ASP A 128 -9.45 -25.07 1.03
C ASP A 128 -8.48 -23.89 0.78
N VAL A 129 -8.92 -22.89 0.02
CA VAL A 129 -8.12 -21.72 -0.38
C VAL A 129 -8.97 -20.47 -0.21
N THR A 130 -8.77 -19.79 0.90
CA THR A 130 -9.35 -18.49 1.24
C THR A 130 -8.21 -17.50 1.42
N LYS A 131 -8.24 -16.39 0.66
CA LYS A 131 -7.25 -15.32 0.76
C LYS A 131 -7.91 -14.03 1.18
N THR A 132 -7.38 -13.39 2.21
CA THR A 132 -7.81 -12.05 2.64
C THR A 132 -7.08 -10.97 1.84
N ALA A 133 -7.77 -9.89 1.54
CA ALA A 133 -7.19 -8.72 0.89
C ALA A 133 -7.15 -7.50 1.82
N ASP A 134 -8.25 -7.24 2.54
CA ASP A 134 -8.41 -5.99 3.28
C ASP A 134 -9.41 -6.13 4.45
N VAL A 135 -9.35 -5.19 5.40
CA VAL A 135 -10.17 -5.17 6.61
C VAL A 135 -10.57 -3.76 7.06
N SER A 136 -11.85 -3.58 7.37
CA SER A 136 -12.37 -2.31 7.88
C SER A 136 -11.99 -2.06 9.36
N ASN A 137 -12.19 -0.82 9.84
CA ASN A 137 -12.03 -0.47 11.25
C ASN A 137 -13.04 -1.16 12.18
N THR A 138 -14.09 -1.77 11.61
CA THR A 138 -15.12 -2.54 12.30
C THR A 138 -14.89 -4.06 12.24
N GLY A 139 -13.80 -4.51 11.60
CA GLY A 139 -13.46 -5.94 11.50
C GLY A 139 -14.18 -6.68 10.38
N VAL A 140 -14.74 -5.98 9.39
CA VAL A 140 -15.29 -6.59 8.17
C VAL A 140 -14.12 -6.92 7.25
N VAL A 141 -14.01 -8.19 6.86
CA VAL A 141 -12.90 -8.68 6.03
C VAL A 141 -13.37 -8.99 4.63
N VAL A 142 -12.56 -8.64 3.63
CA VAL A 142 -12.84 -8.95 2.22
C VAL A 142 -11.68 -9.70 1.59
N GLY A 143 -11.98 -10.39 0.50
CA GLY A 143 -10.98 -11.09 -0.29
C GLY A 143 -11.62 -12.02 -1.31
N SER A 144 -10.99 -13.16 -1.55
CA SER A 144 -11.54 -14.20 -2.43
C SER A 144 -11.36 -15.58 -1.84
N SER A 145 -12.36 -16.45 -2.02
CA SER A 145 -12.27 -17.88 -1.69
C SER A 145 -12.47 -18.70 -2.95
N GLN A 146 -11.73 -19.80 -3.05
CA GLN A 146 -11.95 -20.77 -4.11
C GLN A 146 -13.30 -21.45 -3.93
N TYR A 147 -13.95 -21.73 -5.05
CA TYR A 147 -15.16 -22.54 -5.12
C TYR A 147 -15.06 -23.46 -6.35
N ALA A 148 -15.93 -24.48 -6.43
CA ALA A 148 -16.07 -25.28 -7.63
C ALA A 148 -17.47 -25.15 -8.22
N GLU A 149 -17.52 -25.02 -9.54
CA GLU A 149 -18.74 -25.08 -10.33
C GLU A 149 -18.58 -26.12 -11.45
N GLY A 150 -19.16 -27.30 -11.26
CA GLY A 150 -19.08 -28.39 -12.23
C GLY A 150 -17.66 -28.91 -12.46
N THR A 151 -17.23 -29.03 -13.72
CA THR A 151 -15.92 -29.54 -14.14
C THR A 151 -14.90 -28.46 -14.51
N LEU A 152 -15.27 -27.18 -14.40
CA LEU A 152 -14.33 -26.08 -14.58
C LEU A 152 -13.45 -26.01 -13.32
N GLY A 153 -12.16 -25.72 -13.50
CA GLY A 153 -11.13 -25.78 -12.45
C GLY A 153 -11.36 -24.82 -11.26
N PRO A 154 -10.35 -24.55 -10.41
CA PRO A 154 -10.55 -23.70 -9.24
C PRO A 154 -10.98 -22.28 -9.67
N LEU A 155 -12.24 -21.94 -9.38
CA LEU A 155 -12.81 -20.60 -9.56
C LEU A 155 -12.68 -19.85 -8.24
N SER A 156 -12.71 -18.52 -8.28
CA SER A 156 -12.64 -17.68 -7.07
C SER A 156 -13.81 -16.72 -7.02
N GLU A 157 -14.40 -16.58 -5.86
CA GLU A 157 -15.48 -15.62 -5.63
C GLU A 157 -15.12 -14.68 -4.51
N ALA A 158 -15.46 -13.41 -4.72
CA ALA A 158 -15.32 -12.37 -3.73
C ALA A 158 -16.21 -12.65 -2.53
N PHE A 159 -15.67 -12.43 -1.34
CA PHE A 159 -16.42 -12.58 -0.11
C PHE A 159 -16.35 -11.32 0.75
N ARG A 160 -17.34 -11.20 1.63
CA ARG A 160 -17.33 -10.35 2.81
C ARG A 160 -17.53 -11.24 4.03
N TRP A 161 -16.67 -11.11 5.03
CA TRP A 161 -16.76 -11.88 6.27
C TRP A 161 -16.91 -10.94 7.47
N THR A 162 -17.76 -11.36 8.41
CA THR A 162 -17.86 -10.75 9.74
C THR A 162 -17.88 -11.85 10.79
N GLU A 163 -17.45 -11.53 12.00
CA GLU A 163 -17.46 -12.52 13.09
C GLU A 163 -18.89 -13.02 13.39
N GLU A 164 -19.88 -12.11 13.38
CA GLU A 164 -21.27 -12.43 13.70
C GLU A 164 -22.02 -13.11 12.54
N GLY A 165 -21.79 -12.65 11.31
CA GLY A 165 -22.51 -13.12 10.11
C GLY A 165 -21.82 -14.27 9.37
N GLY A 166 -20.55 -14.55 9.65
CA GLY A 166 -19.75 -15.52 8.91
C GLY A 166 -19.40 -15.06 7.50
N LEU A 167 -19.03 -16.01 6.62
CA LEU A 167 -18.64 -15.75 5.24
C LEU A 167 -19.87 -15.56 4.35
N GLN A 168 -19.96 -14.38 3.73
CA GLN A 168 -20.95 -14.03 2.72
C GLN A 168 -20.30 -13.98 1.34
N ARG A 169 -20.86 -14.72 0.39
CA ARG A 169 -20.52 -14.65 -1.03
C ARG A 169 -21.09 -13.36 -1.64
N LEU A 170 -20.27 -12.61 -2.39
CA LEU A 170 -20.69 -11.35 -3.02
C LEU A 170 -21.26 -11.55 -4.44
N GLY A 171 -21.07 -12.73 -5.04
CA GLY A 171 -21.54 -13.04 -6.39
C GLY A 171 -20.62 -12.50 -7.48
N PHE A 172 -21.23 -12.28 -8.64
CA PHE A 172 -20.54 -11.86 -9.86
C PHE A 172 -21.26 -10.66 -10.49
N LEU A 173 -20.53 -9.94 -11.33
CA LEU A 173 -21.03 -8.71 -11.92
C LEU A 173 -22.13 -8.98 -12.95
N ASN A 174 -21.95 -9.98 -13.81
CA ASN A 174 -22.91 -10.38 -14.82
C ASN A 174 -23.31 -11.86 -14.67
N GLU A 175 -24.50 -12.20 -15.19
CA GLU A 175 -24.89 -13.60 -15.34
C GLU A 175 -23.90 -14.34 -16.26
N GLY A 176 -23.37 -15.47 -15.79
CA GLY A 176 -22.38 -16.28 -16.51
C GLY A 176 -20.92 -15.92 -16.25
N ASP A 177 -20.64 -14.88 -15.46
CA ASP A 177 -19.31 -14.65 -14.90
C ASP A 177 -18.96 -15.78 -13.91
N ILE A 178 -17.67 -16.13 -13.84
CA ILE A 178 -17.15 -17.27 -13.08
C ILE A 178 -16.03 -16.88 -12.10
N ASN A 179 -15.67 -15.60 -12.03
CA ASN A 179 -14.66 -15.11 -11.11
C ASN A 179 -15.01 -13.71 -10.60
N SER A 180 -14.79 -13.51 -9.29
CA SER A 180 -14.76 -12.21 -8.64
C SER A 180 -13.72 -12.19 -7.52
N THR A 181 -13.12 -11.04 -7.27
CA THR A 181 -12.12 -10.84 -6.22
C THR A 181 -12.31 -9.45 -5.65
N ALA A 182 -12.53 -9.37 -4.33
CA ALA A 182 -12.49 -8.10 -3.61
C ALA A 182 -11.03 -7.75 -3.28
N PHE A 183 -10.67 -6.48 -3.48
CA PHE A 183 -9.31 -5.99 -3.21
C PHE A 183 -9.28 -4.96 -2.08
N ALA A 184 -10.34 -4.19 -1.89
CA ALA A 184 -10.37 -3.09 -0.92
C ALA A 184 -11.75 -2.95 -0.28
N ILE A 185 -11.77 -2.45 0.95
CA ILE A 185 -12.97 -2.08 1.70
C ILE A 185 -12.78 -0.72 2.38
N SER A 186 -13.83 0.10 2.39
CA SER A 186 -13.81 1.37 3.12
C SER A 186 -13.64 1.16 4.63
N ALA A 187 -13.06 2.15 5.32
CA ALA A 187 -12.81 2.08 6.76
C ALA A 187 -14.04 1.73 7.61
N ASP A 188 -15.23 2.16 7.20
CA ASP A 188 -16.49 1.85 7.88
C ASP A 188 -17.08 0.47 7.51
N GLY A 189 -16.56 -0.16 6.46
CA GLY A 189 -16.99 -1.46 5.96
C GLY A 189 -18.17 -1.43 4.99
N SER A 190 -18.59 -0.25 4.51
CA SER A 190 -19.82 -0.07 3.71
C SER A 190 -19.64 -0.24 2.20
N VAL A 191 -18.44 0.05 1.67
CA VAL A 191 -18.13 -0.04 0.24
C VAL A 191 -16.99 -1.02 0.03
N ILE A 192 -17.18 -1.96 -0.90
CA ILE A 192 -16.16 -2.94 -1.30
C ILE A 192 -15.86 -2.73 -2.77
N ALA A 193 -14.58 -2.67 -3.13
CA ALA A 193 -14.13 -2.59 -4.52
C ALA A 193 -13.41 -3.87 -4.94
N GLY A 194 -13.58 -4.25 -6.19
CA GLY A 194 -12.97 -5.47 -6.71
C GLY A 194 -13.01 -5.60 -8.22
N ARG A 195 -12.59 -6.76 -8.70
CA ARG A 195 -12.59 -7.13 -10.12
C ARG A 195 -13.22 -8.48 -10.35
N GLY A 196 -13.94 -8.62 -11.45
CA GLY A 196 -14.45 -9.90 -11.94
C GLY A 196 -14.10 -10.12 -13.41
N THR A 197 -14.64 -11.19 -13.99
CA THR A 197 -14.46 -11.52 -15.41
C THR A 197 -14.85 -10.36 -16.32
N SER A 198 -15.98 -9.70 -16.04
CA SER A 198 -16.53 -8.65 -16.90
C SER A 198 -16.04 -7.23 -16.62
N GLY A 199 -15.16 -7.01 -15.63
CA GLY A 199 -14.63 -5.68 -15.31
C GLY A 199 -14.52 -5.42 -13.81
N ASN A 200 -14.25 -4.17 -13.45
CA ASN A 200 -14.20 -3.74 -12.05
C ASN A 200 -15.58 -3.39 -11.54
N TRP A 201 -15.78 -3.61 -10.25
CA TRP A 201 -17.06 -3.45 -9.59
C TRP A 201 -16.90 -2.81 -8.22
N ILE A 202 -17.97 -2.15 -7.79
CA ILE A 202 -18.20 -1.76 -6.40
C ILE A 202 -19.36 -2.58 -5.85
N TRP A 203 -19.36 -2.81 -4.55
CA TRP A 203 -20.43 -3.48 -3.85
C TRP A 203 -20.83 -2.68 -2.62
N THR A 204 -22.13 -2.59 -2.38
CA THR A 204 -22.74 -2.06 -1.16
C THR A 204 -23.84 -2.99 -0.71
N GLU A 205 -24.20 -2.98 0.58
CA GLU A 205 -25.32 -3.78 1.08
C GLU A 205 -26.65 -3.43 0.39
N GLU A 206 -26.86 -2.17 0.03
CA GLU A 206 -28.09 -1.70 -0.63
C GLU A 206 -28.19 -2.16 -2.08
N ASN A 207 -27.10 -2.06 -2.85
CA ASN A 207 -27.14 -2.19 -4.30
C ASN A 207 -26.53 -3.50 -4.84
N GLY A 208 -25.85 -4.28 -4.00
CA GLY A 208 -25.08 -5.43 -4.45
C GLY A 208 -23.91 -5.02 -5.36
N MET A 209 -23.43 -5.96 -6.18
CA MET A 209 -22.29 -5.75 -7.08
C MET A 209 -22.72 -4.95 -8.32
N GLN A 210 -22.05 -3.84 -8.58
CA GLN A 210 -22.33 -2.93 -9.70
C GLN A 210 -21.05 -2.60 -10.46
N ALA A 211 -21.15 -2.45 -11.78
CA ALA A 211 -20.02 -2.07 -12.61
C ALA A 211 -19.58 -0.63 -12.29
N THR A 212 -18.27 -0.40 -12.26
CA THR A 212 -17.71 0.96 -12.20
C THR A 212 -17.64 1.59 -13.59
N VAL A 213 -17.58 2.92 -13.65
CA VAL A 213 -17.58 3.65 -14.94
C VAL A 213 -16.23 3.48 -15.63
N GLY A 214 -16.24 2.79 -16.79
CA GLY A 214 -15.08 2.62 -17.66
C GLY A 214 -14.37 1.29 -17.46
N ASN A 215 -14.59 0.34 -18.38
CA ASN A 215 -13.88 -0.97 -18.41
C ASN A 215 -12.36 -0.85 -18.65
N GLU A 216 -11.84 0.38 -18.77
CA GLU A 216 -10.44 0.67 -19.06
C GLU A 216 -9.61 0.91 -17.79
N PHE A 217 -10.21 1.17 -16.62
CA PHE A 217 -9.52 1.54 -15.38
C PHE A 217 -9.26 0.34 -14.45
N PHE A 218 -8.04 -0.18 -14.35
CA PHE A 218 -7.62 -1.23 -13.42
C PHE A 218 -7.32 -0.66 -12.03
N ALA A 219 -8.22 -0.85 -11.07
CA ALA A 219 -8.01 -0.40 -9.69
C ALA A 219 -6.87 -1.17 -9.00
N ALA A 220 -5.97 -0.44 -8.34
CA ALA A 220 -4.89 -0.97 -7.51
C ALA A 220 -5.18 -0.75 -6.01
N SER A 221 -5.73 0.41 -5.65
CA SER A 221 -6.12 0.75 -4.28
C SER A 221 -7.31 1.72 -4.29
N LEU A 222 -8.02 1.79 -3.16
CA LEU A 222 -9.12 2.69 -2.84
C LEU A 222 -8.63 3.60 -1.72
N SER A 223 -8.82 4.91 -1.83
CA SER A 223 -8.56 5.84 -0.74
C SER A 223 -9.44 5.48 0.46
N GLU A 224 -8.93 5.68 1.67
CA GLU A 224 -9.64 5.23 2.86
C GLU A 224 -11.03 5.87 3.05
N ASP A 225 -11.21 7.10 2.56
CA ASP A 225 -12.52 7.78 2.53
C ASP A 225 -13.53 7.13 1.56
N GLY A 226 -13.09 6.18 0.75
CA GLY A 226 -13.87 5.46 -0.26
C GLY A 226 -14.23 6.30 -1.49
N GLN A 227 -13.67 7.51 -1.64
CA GLN A 227 -14.06 8.46 -2.68
C GLN A 227 -13.16 8.44 -3.91
N SER A 228 -11.93 7.94 -3.78
CA SER A 228 -10.93 7.92 -4.84
C SER A 228 -10.38 6.52 -5.08
N ILE A 229 -10.15 6.18 -6.35
CA ILE A 229 -9.54 4.91 -6.76
C ILE A 229 -8.26 5.26 -7.53
N VAL A 230 -7.14 4.63 -7.20
CA VAL A 230 -5.89 4.74 -7.97
C VAL A 230 -5.62 3.47 -8.74
N GLY A 231 -5.04 3.58 -9.93
CA GLY A 231 -4.92 2.44 -10.83
C GLY A 231 -4.30 2.75 -12.19
N ILE A 232 -4.62 1.91 -13.17
CA ILE A 232 -4.12 2.03 -14.56
C ILE A 232 -5.30 2.15 -15.51
N VAL A 233 -5.31 3.15 -16.37
CA VAL A 233 -6.25 3.25 -17.50
C VAL A 233 -5.63 2.66 -18.75
N THR A 234 -6.34 1.81 -19.48
CA THR A 234 -5.87 1.25 -20.76
C THR A 234 -6.78 1.67 -21.91
N GLU A 235 -6.25 2.54 -22.77
CA GLU A 235 -6.95 3.08 -23.93
C GLU A 235 -6.40 2.46 -25.22
N ARG A 236 -7.19 2.48 -26.30
CA ARG A 236 -6.72 2.11 -27.63
C ARG A 236 -6.38 3.33 -28.48
N ILE A 237 -5.09 3.57 -28.69
CA ILE A 237 -4.57 4.70 -29.49
C ILE A 237 -3.90 4.12 -30.74
N ASP A 238 -4.35 4.54 -31.93
CA ASP A 238 -3.83 4.08 -33.23
C ASP A 238 -3.73 2.54 -33.37
N GLY A 239 -4.70 1.83 -32.79
CA GLY A 239 -4.78 0.38 -32.83
C GLY A 239 -3.93 -0.36 -31.79
N ARG A 240 -3.10 0.34 -31.01
CA ARG A 240 -2.32 -0.18 -29.88
C ARG A 240 -3.00 0.10 -28.55
N PHE A 241 -2.84 -0.81 -27.59
CA PHE A 241 -3.23 -0.56 -26.21
C PHE A 241 -2.15 0.26 -25.52
N VAL A 242 -2.55 1.35 -24.87
CA VAL A 242 -1.68 2.23 -24.09
C VAL A 242 -2.22 2.28 -22.68
N SER A 243 -1.38 1.92 -21.72
CA SER A 243 -1.71 1.91 -20.30
C SER A 243 -1.08 3.13 -19.62
N SER A 244 -1.85 3.87 -18.83
CA SER A 244 -1.42 5.07 -18.11
C SER A 244 -1.83 5.00 -16.64
N PRO A 245 -0.96 5.38 -15.68
CA PRO A 245 -1.38 5.53 -14.31
C PRO A 245 -2.48 6.61 -14.22
N ALA A 246 -3.49 6.36 -13.39
CA ALA A 246 -4.61 7.27 -13.25
C ALA A 246 -5.21 7.18 -11.84
N MET A 247 -5.96 8.23 -11.50
CA MET A 247 -6.88 8.24 -10.38
C MET A 247 -8.28 8.56 -10.88
N TRP A 248 -9.29 8.11 -10.15
CA TRP A 248 -10.67 8.47 -10.36
C TRP A 248 -11.26 8.94 -9.04
N SER A 249 -12.05 10.01 -9.06
CA SER A 249 -12.95 10.39 -7.96
C SER A 249 -14.28 10.86 -8.53
N GLU A 250 -15.34 10.92 -7.72
CA GLU A 250 -16.61 11.51 -8.15
C GLU A 250 -16.46 13.00 -8.52
N ALA A 251 -15.60 13.73 -7.79
CA ALA A 251 -15.41 15.17 -7.97
C ALA A 251 -14.65 15.53 -9.25
N THR A 252 -13.60 14.78 -9.58
CA THR A 252 -12.70 15.08 -10.71
C THR A 252 -12.94 14.19 -11.92
N GLY A 253 -13.68 13.09 -11.76
CA GLY A 253 -13.67 12.00 -12.73
C GLY A 253 -12.27 11.37 -12.85
N GLN A 254 -12.02 10.71 -13.98
CA GLN A 254 -10.75 10.08 -14.27
C GLN A 254 -9.69 11.12 -14.66
N VAL A 255 -8.56 11.13 -13.96
CA VAL A 255 -7.40 11.98 -14.21
C VAL A 255 -6.17 11.09 -14.38
N LYS A 256 -5.38 11.31 -15.44
CA LYS A 256 -4.09 10.61 -15.63
C LYS A 256 -3.05 11.25 -14.73
N LEU A 257 -2.23 10.43 -14.07
CA LEU A 257 -1.12 10.93 -13.24
C LEU A 257 0.01 11.43 -14.15
N ASP A 258 0.76 12.43 -13.69
CA ASP A 258 1.89 13.03 -14.38
C ASP A 258 3.04 12.04 -14.53
N THR A 259 3.53 11.90 -15.76
CA THR A 259 4.67 11.05 -16.11
C THR A 259 5.66 11.80 -17.00
N SER A 260 5.60 13.14 -16.98
CA SER A 260 6.31 14.00 -17.94
C SER A 260 7.83 14.04 -17.75
N ASP A 261 8.30 13.71 -16.56
CA ASP A 261 9.71 13.57 -16.18
C ASP A 261 10.33 12.24 -16.66
N LEU A 262 9.51 11.26 -17.04
CA LEU A 262 10.00 9.94 -17.43
C LEU A 262 10.54 9.89 -18.87
N PRO A 263 11.70 9.26 -19.08
CA PRO A 263 12.42 9.37 -20.34
C PRO A 263 11.82 8.59 -21.53
N ASN A 264 10.84 7.67 -21.36
CA ASN A 264 10.30 6.87 -22.48
C ASN A 264 8.90 6.23 -22.23
N GLU A 265 8.13 6.03 -23.30
CA GLU A 265 6.85 5.29 -23.36
C GLU A 265 6.94 3.76 -23.08
N GLN A 266 8.15 3.22 -22.81
CA GLN A 266 8.34 1.80 -22.52
C GLN A 266 8.36 1.45 -21.02
N SER A 267 8.23 2.45 -20.17
CA SER A 267 8.19 2.24 -18.72
C SER A 267 6.77 2.01 -18.24
N GLY A 268 6.55 0.91 -17.51
CA GLY A 268 5.25 0.60 -16.91
C GLY A 268 5.14 1.24 -15.53
N LEU A 269 4.38 2.32 -15.39
CA LEU A 269 4.04 2.87 -14.07
C LEU A 269 2.76 2.25 -13.55
N VAL A 270 2.82 1.75 -12.33
CA VAL A 270 1.68 1.12 -11.65
C VAL A 270 1.51 1.77 -10.28
N PRO A 271 0.45 2.57 -10.07
CA PRO A 271 0.07 3.03 -8.74
C PRO A 271 -0.21 1.81 -7.85
N ARG A 272 0.19 1.89 -6.58
CA ARG A 272 0.06 0.80 -5.62
C ARG A 272 -0.85 1.19 -4.47
N ASP A 273 -0.72 2.41 -3.97
CA ASP A 273 -1.50 2.90 -2.86
C ASP A 273 -1.53 4.43 -2.84
N ALA A 274 -2.37 4.99 -1.98
CA ALA A 274 -2.54 6.43 -1.83
C ALA A 274 -2.83 6.85 -0.39
N SER A 275 -2.54 8.11 -0.06
CA SER A 275 -3.00 8.75 1.17
C SER A 275 -4.53 8.79 1.24
N PHE A 276 -5.08 9.16 2.40
CA PHE A 276 -6.52 9.18 2.67
C PHE A 276 -7.34 9.94 1.62
N ASP A 277 -6.78 11.03 1.08
CA ASP A 277 -7.37 11.92 0.08
C ASP A 277 -6.72 11.78 -1.31
N ALA A 278 -5.78 10.85 -1.48
CA ALA A 278 -4.94 10.70 -2.66
C ALA A 278 -4.13 11.94 -3.07
N GLU A 279 -3.83 12.86 -2.13
CA GLU A 279 -2.84 13.92 -2.33
C GLU A 279 -1.43 13.37 -2.56
N VAL A 280 -1.12 12.25 -1.91
CA VAL A 280 0.12 11.50 -2.11
C VAL A 280 -0.23 10.11 -2.64
N ILE A 281 0.28 9.78 -3.82
CA ILE A 281 0.10 8.46 -4.44
C ILE A 281 1.50 7.89 -4.61
N PHE A 282 1.69 6.61 -4.31
CA PHE A 282 2.94 5.95 -4.68
C PHE A 282 2.68 4.79 -5.64
N GLY A 283 3.72 4.43 -6.37
CA GLY A 283 3.68 3.35 -7.33
C GLY A 283 5.05 2.79 -7.63
N MET A 284 5.08 1.89 -8.60
CA MET A 284 6.29 1.24 -9.07
C MET A 284 6.49 1.55 -10.55
N LEU A 285 7.67 2.05 -10.87
CA LEU A 285 8.18 2.20 -12.23
C LEU A 285 8.86 0.89 -12.64
N PHE A 286 8.35 0.22 -13.67
CA PHE A 286 8.97 -0.97 -14.25
C PHE A 286 9.67 -0.59 -15.57
N ALA A 287 11.00 -0.59 -15.54
CA ALA A 287 11.84 -0.48 -16.71
C ALA A 287 12.35 -1.86 -17.15
N GLN A 288 12.91 -1.98 -18.35
CA GLN A 288 13.32 -3.28 -18.92
C GLN A 288 14.33 -4.08 -18.07
N SER A 289 15.03 -3.46 -17.13
CA SER A 289 16.09 -4.12 -16.36
C SER A 289 16.07 -3.79 -14.87
N TYR A 290 15.12 -3.00 -14.40
CA TYR A 290 15.00 -2.61 -12.99
C TYR A 290 13.59 -2.11 -12.68
N SER A 291 13.25 -2.08 -11.39
CA SER A 291 12.04 -1.44 -10.88
C SER A 291 12.42 -0.41 -9.84
N GLU A 292 11.76 0.75 -9.84
CA GLU A 292 12.03 1.84 -8.90
C GLU A 292 10.73 2.37 -8.29
N PRO A 293 10.71 2.67 -6.98
CA PRO A 293 9.57 3.32 -6.36
C PRO A 293 9.40 4.75 -6.89
N TYR A 294 8.14 5.11 -7.10
CA TYR A 294 7.73 6.39 -7.68
C TYR A 294 6.66 7.02 -6.81
N VAL A 295 6.65 8.35 -6.70
CA VAL A 295 5.68 9.09 -5.90
C VAL A 295 5.09 10.23 -6.72
N TRP A 296 3.78 10.44 -6.56
CA TRP A 296 3.06 11.59 -7.05
C TRP A 296 2.50 12.41 -5.91
N PHE A 297 2.50 13.72 -6.10
CA PHE A 297 1.90 14.71 -5.21
C PHE A 297 0.82 15.50 -5.95
N ASP A 298 0.03 16.27 -5.19
CA ASP A 298 -0.99 17.19 -5.74
C ASP A 298 -1.96 16.42 -6.64
N HIS A 299 -2.56 15.35 -6.09
CA HIS A 299 -3.50 14.49 -6.82
C HIS A 299 -2.95 14.00 -8.17
N GLY A 300 -1.70 13.55 -8.18
CA GLY A 300 -1.08 13.02 -9.38
C GLY A 300 -0.42 14.04 -10.29
N GLN A 301 -0.48 15.34 -10.01
CA GLN A 301 0.03 16.37 -10.93
C GLN A 301 1.55 16.54 -10.92
N ASN A 302 2.24 16.06 -9.89
CA ASN A 302 3.70 16.17 -9.78
C ASN A 302 4.31 14.82 -9.42
N GLY A 303 4.88 14.13 -10.40
CA GLY A 303 5.57 12.85 -10.22
C GLY A 303 7.08 12.99 -10.08
N MET A 304 7.72 12.10 -9.30
CA MET A 304 9.17 11.88 -9.32
C MET A 304 9.56 10.52 -8.74
N LEU A 305 10.82 10.12 -8.98
CA LEU A 305 11.41 8.96 -8.30
C LEU A 305 11.46 9.19 -6.79
N PHE A 306 11.05 8.18 -6.01
CA PHE A 306 11.00 8.29 -4.56
C PHE A 306 12.38 8.54 -3.94
N ASN A 307 13.44 7.97 -4.52
CA ASN A 307 14.80 8.23 -4.06
C ASN A 307 15.20 9.71 -4.25
N GLU A 308 14.83 10.32 -5.38
CA GLU A 308 15.10 11.74 -5.63
C GLU A 308 14.32 12.63 -4.67
N TYR A 309 13.08 12.26 -4.35
CA TYR A 309 12.28 12.91 -3.33
C TYR A 309 12.99 12.89 -1.95
N LEU A 310 13.44 11.72 -1.49
CA LEU A 310 14.14 11.60 -0.21
C LEU A 310 15.47 12.38 -0.18
N LEU A 311 16.24 12.34 -1.27
CA LEU A 311 17.46 13.13 -1.43
C LEU A 311 17.17 14.63 -1.35
N GLY A 312 16.07 15.09 -1.95
CA GLY A 312 15.60 16.48 -1.86
C GLY A 312 15.26 16.91 -0.43
N LEU A 313 14.84 15.96 0.41
CA LEU A 313 14.61 16.17 1.85
C LEU A 313 15.88 16.01 2.71
N GLY A 314 17.00 15.61 2.11
CA GLY A 314 18.28 15.38 2.79
C GLY A 314 18.45 13.99 3.39
N LEU A 315 17.68 12.99 2.94
CA LEU A 315 17.87 11.57 3.27
C LEU A 315 18.45 10.83 2.07
N ASP A 316 19.74 10.51 2.13
CA ASP A 316 20.41 9.62 1.17
C ASP A 316 20.41 8.18 1.72
N VAL A 317 19.47 7.36 1.26
CA VAL A 317 19.34 5.97 1.72
C VAL A 317 20.50 5.08 1.25
N GLU A 318 21.09 5.39 0.10
CA GLU A 318 22.22 4.63 -0.44
C GLU A 318 23.52 4.95 0.33
N GLU A 319 23.71 6.20 0.77
CA GLU A 319 24.83 6.57 1.66
C GLU A 319 24.75 5.86 3.02
N LEU A 320 23.53 5.57 3.48
CA LEU A 320 23.29 4.75 4.68
C LEU A 320 23.52 3.25 4.44
N GLY A 321 23.80 2.83 3.20
CA GLY A 321 24.02 1.43 2.81
C GLY A 321 22.73 0.64 2.58
N TYR A 322 21.59 1.30 2.46
CA TYR A 322 20.31 0.67 2.11
C TYR A 322 20.05 0.72 0.61
N HIS A 323 19.45 -0.34 0.07
CA HIS A 323 18.97 -0.39 -1.31
C HIS A 323 17.47 -0.64 -1.31
N MET A 324 16.69 0.33 -1.80
CA MET A 324 15.23 0.19 -1.87
C MET A 324 14.82 -0.84 -2.92
N ILE A 325 13.80 -1.63 -2.60
CA ILE A 325 13.19 -2.63 -3.47
C ILE A 325 11.82 -2.14 -3.91
N GLU A 326 10.92 -1.90 -2.95
CA GLU A 326 9.57 -1.42 -3.19
C GLU A 326 9.02 -0.67 -1.98
N VAL A 327 8.04 0.21 -2.20
CA VAL A 327 7.21 0.77 -1.13
C VAL A 327 5.98 -0.13 -1.02
N SER A 328 5.65 -0.57 0.19
CA SER A 328 4.55 -1.51 0.46
C SER A 328 3.40 -0.92 1.25
N GLY A 329 3.51 0.33 1.73
CA GLY A 329 2.39 1.03 2.34
C GLY A 329 2.68 2.50 2.63
N ILE A 330 1.63 3.30 2.75
CA ILE A 330 1.68 4.72 3.06
C ILE A 330 0.70 5.04 4.20
N SER A 331 1.00 6.04 5.02
CA SER A 331 0.03 6.57 6.00
C SER A 331 -0.98 7.52 5.34
N ASP A 332 -2.12 7.70 5.99
CA ASP A 332 -3.23 8.57 5.58
C ASP A 332 -2.80 10.01 5.34
N ASP A 333 -1.82 10.48 6.13
CA ASP A 333 -1.26 11.83 6.03
C ASP A 333 -0.13 11.96 4.99
N GLY A 334 0.22 10.88 4.31
CA GLY A 334 1.29 10.82 3.30
C GLY A 334 2.70 11.05 3.86
N THR A 335 2.91 10.96 5.18
CA THR A 335 4.20 11.26 5.82
C THR A 335 5.03 10.04 6.19
N ARG A 336 4.47 8.84 6.09
CA ARG A 336 5.14 7.60 6.49
C ARG A 336 5.00 6.57 5.39
N PHE A 337 6.11 5.92 5.07
CA PHE A 337 6.20 4.92 4.02
C PHE A 337 6.82 3.67 4.60
N LEU A 338 6.14 2.54 4.45
CA LEU A 338 6.73 1.23 4.68
C LEU A 338 7.47 0.82 3.42
N VAL A 339 8.77 0.62 3.53
CA VAL A 339 9.64 0.39 2.38
C VAL A 339 10.42 -0.88 2.60
N GLU A 340 10.43 -1.75 1.61
CA GLU A 340 11.28 -2.92 1.61
C GLU A 340 12.64 -2.58 1.04
N THR A 341 13.69 -3.06 1.70
CA THR A 341 15.08 -2.76 1.37
C THR A 341 15.97 -3.99 1.47
N PHE A 342 17.15 -3.93 0.86
CA PHE A 342 18.32 -4.61 1.38
C PHE A 342 19.06 -3.66 2.31
N ASN A 343 19.38 -4.12 3.53
CA ASN A 343 20.13 -3.35 4.51
C ASN A 343 21.65 -3.41 4.22
N PRO A 344 22.50 -2.70 5.01
CA PRO A 344 23.95 -2.68 4.78
C PRO A 344 24.66 -4.04 4.88
N ASN A 345 24.01 -5.05 5.45
CA ASN A 345 24.52 -6.42 5.51
C ASN A 345 24.02 -7.29 4.35
N ASN A 346 23.26 -6.69 3.42
CA ASN A 346 22.59 -7.35 2.30
C ASN A 346 21.50 -8.35 2.73
N ASP A 347 20.90 -8.13 3.90
CA ASP A 347 19.70 -8.84 4.35
C ASP A 347 18.45 -8.06 3.94
N ARG A 348 17.35 -8.76 3.62
CA ARG A 348 16.07 -8.13 3.27
C ARG A 348 15.41 -7.61 4.54
N GLU A 349 15.19 -6.31 4.60
CA GLU A 349 14.66 -5.61 5.78
C GLU A 349 13.58 -4.60 5.36
N ALA A 350 12.44 -4.65 6.04
CA ALA A 350 11.47 -3.58 5.98
C ALA A 350 11.96 -2.39 6.83
N VAL A 351 11.80 -1.17 6.31
CA VAL A 351 12.10 0.07 7.02
C VAL A 351 10.88 0.99 6.97
N LEU A 352 10.71 1.80 8.02
CA LEU A 352 9.76 2.90 8.03
C LEU A 352 10.49 4.18 7.69
N ILE A 353 10.15 4.80 6.56
CA ILE A 353 10.63 6.12 6.20
C ILE A 353 9.60 7.16 6.63
N ILE A 354 10.03 8.14 7.42
CA ILE A 354 9.19 9.22 7.94
C ILE A 354 9.68 10.52 7.32
N VAL A 355 8.81 11.27 6.67
CA VAL A 355 9.11 12.54 6.02
C VAL A 355 8.31 13.69 6.65
N PRO A 356 8.78 14.94 6.60
CA PRO A 356 7.97 16.08 7.00
C PRO A 356 6.71 16.23 6.12
N THR A 357 5.68 16.88 6.65
CA THR A 357 4.37 16.97 5.98
C THR A 357 4.47 17.57 4.56
N PRO A 358 3.70 17.03 3.58
CA PRO A 358 3.67 17.53 2.21
C PRO A 358 3.37 19.02 2.07
N ALA A 359 2.68 19.65 3.04
CA ALA A 359 2.45 21.10 3.05
C ALA A 359 3.75 21.95 3.13
N SER A 360 4.91 21.32 3.38
CA SER A 360 6.24 21.94 3.26
C SER A 360 6.83 21.91 1.84
N LEU A 361 6.16 21.26 0.88
CA LEU A 361 6.59 21.07 -0.52
C LEU A 361 6.38 22.28 -1.43
N ALA A 362 6.29 23.48 -0.86
CA ALA A 362 6.72 24.66 -1.60
C ALA A 362 8.25 24.59 -1.78
N LEU A 363 8.74 23.61 -2.56
CA LEU A 363 10.14 23.49 -2.98
C LEU A 363 10.47 24.75 -3.79
N PRO A 364 11.23 25.72 -3.26
CA PRO A 364 11.66 26.85 -4.05
C PRO A 364 12.80 26.33 -4.94
N GLY A 365 12.47 25.95 -6.17
CA GLY A 365 13.42 25.78 -7.27
C GLY A 365 14.48 24.69 -7.06
N LEU A 366 14.20 23.50 -7.58
CA LEU A 366 15.25 22.59 -8.05
C LEU A 366 15.99 23.28 -9.21
N THR A 367 17.02 24.04 -8.86
CA THR A 367 18.05 24.40 -9.84
C THR A 367 18.88 23.15 -10.01
N VAL A 368 18.75 22.47 -11.15
CA VAL A 368 19.60 21.35 -11.55
C VAL A 368 21.05 21.84 -11.54
N LEU A 369 21.77 21.60 -10.43
CA LEU A 369 23.22 21.70 -10.39
C LEU A 369 23.74 20.41 -11.03
N ALA A 370 23.87 20.46 -12.35
CA ALA A 370 24.68 19.52 -13.10
C ALA A 370 26.13 19.60 -12.60
N LEU A 371 26.44 18.85 -11.54
CA LEU A 371 27.81 18.62 -11.10
C LEU A 371 28.47 17.69 -12.11
N GLY A 372 29.09 18.31 -13.11
CA GLY A 372 29.90 17.63 -14.10
C GLY A 372 30.93 16.71 -13.44
N ARG A 373 30.74 15.40 -13.59
CA ARG A 373 31.80 14.42 -13.39
C ARG A 373 32.95 14.78 -14.35
N ARG A 374 33.99 15.44 -13.82
CA ARG A 374 35.28 15.56 -14.50
C ARG A 374 35.81 14.15 -14.73
N ARG A 375 35.77 13.70 -15.99
CA ARG A 375 36.64 12.63 -16.50
C ARG A 375 38.08 12.98 -16.12
N ARG A 376 38.71 12.20 -15.26
CA ARG A 376 40.18 12.12 -15.23
C ARG A 376 40.57 11.07 -16.27
N GLY A 377 41.00 11.55 -17.43
CA GLY A 377 41.87 10.80 -18.31
C GLY A 377 43.31 11.10 -17.93
N THR A 378 44.08 10.05 -17.65
CA THR A 378 45.25 9.58 -18.41
C THR A 378 45.60 8.20 -17.90
#